data_AF-A0A3S3UYA0-F1
#
_entry.id   AF-A0A3S3UYA0-F1
#
_cell.length_a   1.000
_cell.length_b   1.000
_cell.length_c   1.000
_cell.angle_alpha   90.00
_cell.angle_beta   90.00
_cell.angle_gamma   90.00
#
_symmetry.space_group_name_H-M   'P 1'
#
loop_
_entity.id
_entity.type
_entity.pdbx_description
1 polymer ?
#
loop_
_entity_poly.entity_id
_entity_poly.type
_entity_poly.pdbx_seq_one_letter_code
_entity_poly.pdbx_strand_id
1 'polypeptide(L)'
;MAKANNLWVLLSAIGLWSACAHSNKLYTSSCSDGIAFKKVSYVNLVDSIKYYDKQYVEVYGKYIEGKNLSALVNDSLFADHGSNRALWVNFTQDCPLYLTGTQQGFFASEDGSYAHLNNRMVTLRGQVEVLLKGHQKAYSGTINQVSYIELY
;
A
#
# COMPACT_ATOMS: atom_id res chain seq x y z
N MET A 1 -12.24 -45.28 48.96
CA MET A 1 -12.04 -43.82 49.15
C MET A 1 -11.02 -43.32 48.14
N ALA A 2 -11.39 -42.25 47.45
CA ALA A 2 -10.61 -41.31 46.63
C ALA A 2 -9.52 -41.84 45.67
N LYS A 3 -9.90 -41.93 44.39
CA LYS A 3 -9.05 -41.65 43.23
C LYS A 3 -8.60 -40.18 43.28
N ALA A 4 -7.30 -39.93 43.28
CA ALA A 4 -6.75 -38.62 42.94
C ALA A 4 -5.31 -38.79 42.47
N ASN A 5 -5.13 -39.05 41.19
CA ASN A 5 -3.86 -38.78 40.53
C ASN A 5 -4.16 -38.46 39.07
N ASN A 6 -3.51 -37.42 38.53
CA ASN A 6 -3.54 -36.98 37.13
C ASN A 6 -4.49 -35.82 36.77
N LEU A 7 -4.68 -34.84 37.64
CA LEU A 7 -5.35 -33.57 37.28
C LEU A 7 -4.41 -32.37 37.14
N TRP A 8 -3.09 -32.59 37.06
CA TRP A 8 -2.08 -31.52 37.00
C TRP A 8 -1.33 -31.43 35.66
N VAL A 9 -1.56 -32.35 34.73
CA VAL A 9 -0.87 -32.37 33.41
C VAL A 9 -1.70 -31.67 32.32
N LEU A 10 -3.00 -31.44 32.55
CA LEU A 10 -3.89 -30.83 31.54
C LEU A 10 -3.92 -29.28 31.57
N LEU A 11 -3.34 -28.62 32.58
CA LEU A 11 -3.34 -27.15 32.65
C LEU A 11 -2.14 -26.48 31.97
N SER A 12 -1.09 -27.21 31.61
CA SER A 12 0.12 -26.66 30.97
C SER A 12 0.06 -26.60 29.44
N ALA A 13 -1.05 -27.02 28.81
CA ALA A 13 -1.19 -27.10 27.36
C ALA A 13 -1.88 -25.88 26.69
N ILE A 14 -2.30 -24.86 27.45
CA ILE A 14 -3.15 -23.76 26.94
C ILE A 14 -2.32 -22.50 26.55
N GLY A 15 -1.01 -22.47 26.83
CA GLY A 15 -0.21 -21.24 26.79
C GLY A 15 0.54 -20.88 25.49
N LEU A 16 0.30 -21.52 24.34
CA LEU A 16 1.14 -21.30 23.15
C LEU A 16 0.39 -20.88 21.88
N TRP A 17 -0.90 -20.52 21.98
CA TRP A 17 -1.66 -20.00 20.84
C TRP A 17 -1.88 -18.48 20.94
N SER A 18 -0.82 -17.73 21.27
CA SER A 18 -0.76 -16.33 20.82
C SER A 18 -0.42 -16.36 19.33
N ALA A 19 -1.45 -16.50 18.49
CA ALA A 19 -1.32 -16.26 17.06
C ALA A 19 -0.62 -14.91 16.86
N CYS A 20 0.49 -14.91 16.12
CA CYS A 20 1.07 -13.69 15.58
C CYS A 20 0.01 -13.01 14.71
N ALA A 21 -0.77 -12.10 15.29
CA ALA A 21 -1.57 -11.17 14.52
C ALA A 21 -0.59 -10.23 13.82
N HIS A 22 -0.30 -10.49 12.55
CA HIS A 22 0.38 -9.51 11.71
C HIS A 22 -0.58 -8.32 11.63
N SER A 23 -0.28 -7.24 12.36
CA SER A 23 -1.11 -6.04 12.33
C SER A 23 -0.75 -5.26 11.06
N ASN A 24 -1.74 -5.01 10.21
CA ASN A 24 -1.56 -4.15 9.05
C ASN A 24 -1.13 -2.76 9.55
N LYS A 25 -0.06 -2.21 8.97
CA LYS A 25 0.32 -0.82 9.26
C LYS A 25 -0.47 0.10 8.36
N LEU A 26 -1.20 1.03 8.97
CA LEU A 26 -2.04 1.98 8.26
C LEU A 26 -1.49 3.39 8.41
N TYR A 27 -1.15 4.02 7.30
CA TYR A 27 -0.70 5.41 7.22
C TYR A 27 -1.77 6.28 6.57
N THR A 28 -2.07 7.43 7.16
CA THR A 28 -3.09 8.37 6.67
C THR A 28 -2.59 9.80 6.68
N SER A 29 -3.20 10.63 5.84
CA SER A 29 -3.00 12.08 5.78
C SER A 29 -4.36 12.77 5.71
N SER A 30 -4.49 13.95 6.31
CA SER A 30 -5.70 14.78 6.24
C SER A 30 -5.80 15.62 4.96
N CYS A 31 -4.81 15.54 4.06
CA CYS A 31 -4.75 16.37 2.85
C CYS A 31 -5.92 16.16 1.88
N SER A 32 -6.69 15.08 2.06
CA SER A 32 -7.81 14.68 1.21
C SER A 32 -9.08 14.37 2.02
N ASP A 33 -9.25 15.00 3.18
CA ASP A 33 -10.43 14.77 4.01
C ASP A 33 -11.72 15.18 3.26
N GLY A 34 -12.76 14.37 3.38
CA GLY A 34 -14.04 14.58 2.68
C GLY A 34 -14.04 14.21 1.19
N ILE A 35 -12.92 13.72 0.65
CA ILE A 35 -12.84 13.25 -0.73
C ILE A 35 -13.32 11.80 -0.84
N ALA A 36 -14.21 11.53 -1.80
CA ALA A 36 -14.65 10.17 -2.11
C ALA A 36 -13.65 9.49 -3.06
N PHE A 37 -13.16 8.31 -2.67
CA PHE A 37 -12.22 7.52 -3.47
C PHE A 37 -12.95 6.43 -4.23
N LYS A 38 -12.72 6.38 -5.55
CA LYS A 38 -13.25 5.30 -6.39
C LYS A 38 -12.37 4.05 -6.24
N LYS A 39 -12.93 3.00 -5.65
CA LYS A 39 -12.25 1.70 -5.61
C LYS A 39 -12.18 1.09 -7.00
N VAL A 40 -10.97 0.75 -7.44
CA VAL A 40 -10.72 0.21 -8.78
C VAL A 40 -9.66 -0.87 -8.71
N SER A 41 -9.83 -1.95 -9.49
CA SER A 41 -8.77 -2.96 -9.63
C SER A 41 -7.60 -2.38 -10.41
N TYR A 42 -6.38 -2.84 -10.10
CA TYR A 42 -5.17 -2.39 -10.79
C TYR A 42 -5.29 -2.51 -12.32
N VAL A 43 -5.76 -3.66 -12.80
CA VAL A 43 -5.91 -3.96 -14.24
C VAL A 43 -6.84 -2.94 -14.89
N ASN A 44 -8.03 -2.72 -14.32
CA ASN A 44 -8.99 -1.77 -14.86
C ASN A 44 -8.44 -0.34 -14.85
N LEU A 45 -7.69 0.04 -13.81
CA LEU A 45 -7.10 1.36 -13.73
C LEU A 45 -6.06 1.59 -14.83
N VAL A 46 -5.14 0.65 -15.04
CA VAL A 46 -4.06 0.79 -16.04
C VAL A 46 -4.59 0.68 -17.47
N ASP A 47 -5.47 -0.30 -17.76
CA ASP A 47 -6.00 -0.51 -19.11
C ASP A 47 -6.88 0.66 -19.58
N SER A 48 -7.48 1.40 -18.63
CA SER A 48 -8.40 2.50 -18.89
C SER A 48 -7.90 3.84 -18.32
N ILE A 49 -6.58 3.99 -18.12
CA ILE A 49 -5.98 5.07 -17.33
C ILE A 49 -6.43 6.47 -17.77
N LYS A 50 -6.62 6.70 -19.07
CA LYS A 50 -7.08 7.97 -19.64
C LYS A 50 -8.43 8.46 -19.11
N TYR A 51 -9.28 7.57 -18.60
CA TYR A 51 -10.59 7.90 -18.03
C TYR A 51 -10.54 8.21 -16.53
N TYR A 52 -9.37 8.10 -15.91
CA TYR A 52 -9.15 8.36 -14.49
C TYR A 52 -8.36 9.65 -14.25
N ASP A 53 -8.09 10.46 -15.28
CA ASP A 53 -7.38 11.72 -15.10
C ASP A 53 -8.09 12.64 -14.10
N LYS A 54 -7.30 13.16 -13.16
CA LYS A 54 -7.69 13.96 -11.98
C LYS A 54 -8.69 13.29 -11.02
N GLN A 55 -8.95 12.00 -11.16
CA GLN A 55 -9.85 11.28 -10.25
C GLN A 55 -9.10 10.73 -9.03
N TYR A 56 -9.80 10.74 -7.89
CA TYR A 56 -9.33 10.12 -6.67
C TYR A 56 -9.70 8.63 -6.66
N VAL A 57 -8.70 7.77 -6.49
CA VAL A 57 -8.85 6.31 -6.57
C VAL A 57 -8.31 5.62 -5.34
N GLU A 58 -8.89 4.47 -5.03
CA GLU A 58 -8.31 3.45 -4.14
C GLU A 58 -7.91 2.26 -5.00
N VAL A 59 -6.63 1.88 -4.95
CA VAL A 59 -6.09 0.77 -5.74
C VAL A 59 -5.18 -0.11 -4.89
N TYR A 60 -5.34 -1.41 -5.07
CA TYR A 60 -4.49 -2.44 -4.47
C TYR A 60 -3.48 -2.94 -5.48
N GLY A 61 -2.23 -3.13 -5.06
CA GLY A 61 -1.18 -3.66 -5.92
C GLY A 61 0.12 -3.89 -5.17
N LYS A 62 1.14 -4.31 -5.92
CA LYS A 62 2.47 -4.56 -5.40
C LYS A 62 3.32 -3.30 -5.52
N TYR A 63 3.93 -2.88 -4.42
CA TYR A 63 4.79 -1.70 -4.41
C TYR A 63 6.22 -2.09 -4.76
N ILE A 64 6.80 -1.41 -5.74
CA ILE A 64 8.18 -1.59 -6.18
C ILE A 64 8.93 -0.28 -5.99
N GLU A 65 9.98 -0.32 -5.18
CA GLU A 65 10.87 0.82 -4.97
C GLU A 65 11.86 0.94 -6.13
N GLY A 66 11.93 2.12 -6.74
CA GLY A 66 13.00 2.46 -7.68
C GLY A 66 13.97 3.46 -7.07
N LYS A 67 15.17 3.59 -7.65
CA LYS A 67 16.19 4.54 -7.17
C LYS A 67 15.72 5.99 -7.14
N ASN A 68 14.81 6.36 -8.06
CA ASN A 68 14.31 7.73 -8.21
C ASN A 68 12.78 7.83 -8.17
N LEU A 69 12.06 6.75 -8.51
CA LEU A 69 10.60 6.71 -8.61
C LEU A 69 10.10 5.34 -8.21
N SER A 70 9.08 5.30 -7.37
CA SER A 70 8.39 4.07 -6.99
C SER A 70 7.17 3.85 -7.87
N ALA A 71 6.76 2.59 -8.00
CA ALA A 71 5.61 2.22 -8.79
C ALA A 71 4.74 1.20 -8.04
N LEU A 72 3.43 1.29 -8.28
CA LEU A 72 2.50 0.23 -8.02
C LEU A 72 2.39 -0.64 -9.28
N VAL A 73 2.39 -1.96 -9.10
CA VAL A 73 2.39 -2.94 -10.18
C VAL A 73 1.39 -4.06 -9.89
N ASN A 74 0.97 -4.80 -10.93
CA ASN A 74 0.22 -6.03 -10.72
C ASN A 74 1.18 -7.16 -10.34
N ASP A 75 0.87 -7.90 -9.27
CA ASP A 75 1.67 -9.02 -8.74
C ASP A 75 1.90 -10.13 -9.77
N SER A 76 0.97 -10.31 -10.72
CA SER A 76 0.98 -11.41 -11.70
C SER A 76 1.60 -11.07 -13.07
N LEU A 77 1.98 -9.81 -13.34
CA LEU A 77 2.32 -9.36 -14.70
C LEU A 77 3.65 -8.61 -14.84
N PHE A 78 4.45 -8.47 -13.77
CA PHE A 78 5.74 -7.78 -13.86
C PHE A 78 6.89 -8.63 -14.45
N ALA A 79 6.56 -9.68 -15.19
CA ALA A 79 7.53 -10.43 -16.00
C ALA A 79 7.97 -9.62 -17.24
N ASP A 80 7.14 -8.68 -17.68
CA ASP A 80 7.44 -7.78 -18.78
C ASP A 80 7.86 -6.44 -18.18
N HIS A 81 9.14 -6.11 -18.22
CA HIS A 81 9.75 -4.89 -17.66
C HIS A 81 9.25 -3.57 -18.32
N GLY A 82 8.07 -3.59 -18.94
CA GLY A 82 7.44 -2.47 -19.60
C GLY A 82 6.89 -1.45 -18.59
N SER A 83 7.61 -0.34 -18.45
CA SER A 83 7.16 0.87 -17.74
C SER A 83 5.75 1.38 -18.13
N ASN A 84 5.22 0.94 -19.27
CA ASN A 84 3.89 1.30 -19.77
C ASN A 84 2.73 0.73 -18.95
N ARG A 85 2.98 -0.30 -18.13
CA ARG A 85 1.95 -0.90 -17.25
C ARG A 85 2.18 -0.64 -15.78
N ALA A 86 3.14 0.21 -15.44
CA ALA A 86 3.39 0.66 -14.08
C ALA A 86 2.54 1.90 -13.78
N LEU A 87 1.99 1.96 -12.56
CA LEU A 87 1.36 3.16 -12.03
C LEU A 87 2.37 3.85 -11.11
N TRP A 88 2.89 4.99 -11.54
CA TRP A 88 3.90 5.72 -10.76
C TRP A 88 3.28 6.24 -9.47
N VAL A 89 4.04 6.23 -8.38
CA VAL A 89 3.58 6.74 -7.08
C VAL A 89 4.45 7.93 -6.71
N ASN A 90 3.81 9.07 -6.48
CA ASN A 90 4.48 10.31 -6.12
C ASN A 90 4.01 10.77 -4.74
N PHE A 91 4.95 10.74 -3.79
CA PHE A 91 4.72 11.25 -2.44
C PHE A 91 5.17 12.70 -2.37
N THR A 92 4.27 13.56 -1.92
CA THR A 92 4.49 15.01 -1.85
C THR A 92 4.51 15.46 -0.40
N GLN A 93 5.32 16.48 -0.09
CA GLN A 93 5.36 17.07 1.26
C GLN A 93 4.03 17.72 1.66
N ASP A 94 3.22 18.13 0.68
CA ASP A 94 1.88 18.70 0.89
C ASP A 94 0.86 17.67 1.40
N CYS A 95 1.17 16.38 1.31
CA CYS A 95 0.31 15.31 1.82
C CYS A 95 1.14 14.33 2.67
N PRO A 96 1.57 14.76 3.87
CA PRO A 96 2.41 13.94 4.74
C PRO A 96 1.58 12.79 5.33
N LEU A 97 2.12 11.58 5.23
CA LEU A 97 1.51 10.38 5.77
C LEU A 97 2.05 10.08 7.17
N TYR A 98 1.14 9.76 8.10
CA TYR A 98 1.47 9.39 9.47
C TYR A 98 0.84 8.04 9.82
N LEU A 99 1.55 7.25 10.62
CA LEU A 99 1.00 6.01 11.16
C LEU A 99 -0.23 6.35 12.01
N THR A 100 -1.34 5.67 11.74
CA THR A 100 -2.64 5.97 12.35
C THR A 100 -2.56 5.88 13.86
N GLY A 101 -3.02 6.93 14.55
CA GLY A 101 -2.97 7.02 16.01
C GLY A 101 -1.61 7.46 16.58
N THR A 102 -0.63 7.77 15.73
CA THR A 102 0.67 8.30 16.15
C THR A 102 1.07 9.53 15.32
N GLN A 103 2.19 10.15 15.67
CA GLN A 103 2.82 11.22 14.87
C GLN A 103 4.02 10.69 14.06
N GLN A 104 4.18 9.38 13.97
CA GLN A 104 5.29 8.76 13.24
C GLN A 104 5.04 8.89 11.74
N GLY A 105 5.86 9.70 11.07
CA GLY A 105 5.79 9.89 9.62
C GLY A 105 6.10 8.59 8.86
N PHE A 106 5.47 8.41 7.71
CA PHE A 106 5.69 7.27 6.82
C PHE A 106 7.16 7.16 6.34
N PHE A 107 7.84 8.30 6.19
CA PHE A 107 9.26 8.39 5.86
C PHE A 107 10.19 8.57 7.07
N ALA A 108 9.63 8.59 8.29
CA ALA A 108 10.38 8.71 9.54
C ALA A 108 10.66 7.30 10.09
N SER A 109 11.68 6.64 9.55
CA SER A 109 12.20 5.44 10.20
C SER A 109 13.10 5.79 11.39
N GLU A 110 13.22 4.85 12.31
CA GLU A 110 14.04 4.96 13.53
C GLU A 110 15.55 4.95 13.23
N ASP A 111 15.94 4.56 12.02
CA ASP A 111 17.30 4.30 11.55
C ASP A 111 17.69 5.12 10.29
N GLY A 112 16.81 6.01 9.81
CA GLY A 112 17.04 6.84 8.63
C GLY A 112 16.89 6.12 7.27
N SER A 113 16.48 4.84 7.27
CA SER A 113 16.16 4.05 6.08
C SER A 113 14.69 4.25 5.66
N TYR A 114 14.33 4.19 4.38
CA TYR A 114 12.89 4.21 4.04
C TYR A 114 12.21 2.96 4.62
N ALA A 115 10.97 3.09 5.12
CA ALA A 115 10.18 1.90 5.49
C ALA A 115 10.17 0.96 4.28
N HIS A 116 10.83 -0.20 4.40
CA HIS A 116 11.04 -1.13 3.28
C HIS A 116 9.70 -1.70 2.81
N LEU A 117 9.09 -1.00 1.86
CA LEU A 117 7.85 -1.36 1.18
C LEU A 117 8.10 -2.18 -0.07
N ASN A 118 9.34 -2.20 -0.53
CA ASN A 118 9.70 -2.93 -1.74
C ASN A 118 9.17 -4.36 -1.71
N ASN A 119 8.51 -4.76 -2.78
CA ASN A 119 7.94 -6.09 -2.98
C ASN A 119 6.80 -6.44 -2.00
N ARG A 120 6.17 -5.46 -1.34
CA ARG A 120 4.97 -5.66 -0.50
C ARG A 120 3.69 -5.33 -1.24
N MET A 121 2.61 -6.00 -0.85
CA MET A 121 1.27 -5.63 -1.29
C MET A 121 0.76 -4.47 -0.46
N VAL A 122 0.18 -3.48 -1.13
CA VAL A 122 -0.32 -2.26 -0.50
C VAL A 122 -1.65 -1.83 -1.11
N THR A 123 -2.45 -1.15 -0.31
CA THR A 123 -3.59 -0.36 -0.79
C THR A 123 -3.20 1.11 -0.73
N LEU A 124 -3.30 1.82 -1.86
CA LEU A 124 -3.03 3.26 -1.95
C LEU A 124 -4.33 4.03 -2.23
N ARG A 125 -4.46 5.22 -1.64
CA ARG A 125 -5.42 6.24 -2.08
C ARG A 125 -4.72 7.52 -2.49
N GLY A 126 -5.13 8.10 -3.62
CA GLY A 126 -4.61 9.37 -4.10
C GLY A 126 -5.27 9.82 -5.40
N GLN A 127 -4.81 10.94 -5.95
CA GLN A 127 -5.29 11.49 -7.21
C GLN A 127 -4.48 10.92 -8.38
N VAL A 128 -5.15 10.39 -9.38
CA VAL A 128 -4.51 9.97 -10.63
C VAL A 128 -4.29 11.19 -11.52
N GLU A 129 -3.08 11.34 -12.03
CA GLU A 129 -2.73 12.27 -13.10
C GLU A 129 -2.21 11.48 -14.29
N VAL A 130 -2.74 11.79 -15.48
CA VAL A 130 -2.41 11.08 -16.70
C VAL A 130 -1.62 11.98 -17.62
N LEU A 131 -0.40 11.56 -17.94
CA LEU A 131 0.48 12.25 -18.89
C LEU A 131 0.58 11.46 -20.19
N LEU A 132 0.49 12.15 -21.31
CA LEU A 132 0.75 11.57 -22.63
C LEU A 132 2.27 11.44 -22.83
N LYS A 133 2.77 10.26 -23.16
CA LYS A 133 4.19 10.00 -23.43
C LYS A 133 4.45 9.53 -24.87
N GLY A 134 5.46 10.15 -25.48
CA GLY A 134 6.13 9.70 -26.70
C GLY A 134 5.34 9.86 -28.00
N HIS A 135 5.98 9.48 -29.12
CA HIS A 135 5.41 9.54 -30.47
C HIS A 135 4.23 8.58 -30.69
N GLN A 136 4.09 7.56 -29.83
CA GLN A 136 3.01 6.56 -29.89
C GLN A 136 1.79 6.93 -29.03
N LYS A 137 1.75 8.12 -28.41
CA LYS A 137 0.62 8.59 -27.58
C LYS A 137 0.23 7.62 -26.44
N ALA A 138 1.21 6.93 -25.86
CA ALA A 138 0.96 6.05 -24.72
C ALA A 138 0.67 6.89 -23.47
N TYR A 139 -0.38 6.56 -22.73
CA TYR A 139 -0.70 7.24 -21.48
C TYR A 139 0.09 6.61 -20.33
N SER A 140 0.63 7.44 -19.44
CA SER A 140 1.27 7.02 -18.20
C SER A 140 0.56 7.67 -17.02
N GLY A 141 0.11 6.86 -16.07
CA GLY A 141 -0.54 7.32 -14.85
C GLY A 141 0.44 7.52 -13.71
N THR A 142 0.23 8.57 -12.93
CA THR A 142 0.87 8.80 -11.63
C THR A 142 -0.21 8.97 -10.57
N ILE A 143 -0.10 8.30 -9.43
CA ILE A 143 -0.87 8.63 -8.23
C ILE A 143 -0.07 9.69 -7.47
N ASN A 144 -0.63 10.89 -7.41
CA ASN A 144 -0.19 12.01 -6.58
C ASN A 144 -1.06 12.13 -5.33
N GLN A 145 -0.70 13.04 -4.42
CA GLN A 145 -1.47 13.35 -3.22
C GLN A 145 -1.88 12.08 -2.45
N VAL A 146 -0.91 11.17 -2.26
CA VAL A 146 -1.17 9.89 -1.61
C VAL A 146 -1.51 10.14 -0.15
N SER A 147 -2.76 9.91 0.22
CA SER A 147 -3.30 10.23 1.54
C SER A 147 -3.62 9.01 2.40
N TYR A 148 -3.43 7.81 1.84
CA TYR A 148 -3.65 6.55 2.53
C TYR A 148 -2.68 5.50 1.98
N ILE A 149 -2.05 4.76 2.88
CA ILE A 149 -1.34 3.51 2.59
C ILE A 149 -1.68 2.48 3.65
N GLU A 150 -2.15 1.31 3.22
CA GLU A 150 -2.24 0.14 4.08
C GLU A 150 -1.22 -0.91 3.63
N LEU A 151 -0.43 -1.41 4.59
CA LEU A 151 0.58 -2.44 4.39
C LEU A 151 0.07 -3.78 4.93
N TYR A 152 0.12 -4.81 4.09
CA TYR A 152 -0.25 -6.20 4.44
C TYR A 152 0.99 -7.06 4.69
#